data_AF-A0A673LBI5-F1
#
_entry.id   AF-A0A673LBI5-F1
#
_cell.length_a   1.000
_cell.length_b   1.000
_cell.length_c   1.000
_cell.angle_alpha   90.00
_cell.angle_beta   90.00
_cell.angle_gamma   90.00
#
_symmetry.space_group_name_H-M   'P 1'
#
loop_
_entity.id
_entity.type
_entity.pdbx_description
1 polymer ?
#
loop_
_entity_poly.entity_id
_entity_poly.type
_entity_poly.pdbx_seq_one_letter_code
_entity_poly.pdbx_strand_id
1 'polypeptide(L)'
;MASVKKLIVDSLKKLVEAELKEFHWSLVNLHHENLSRSELEKADRFDTVDMMVACFGAEEAVKVMVDILRKMNQNNLAEQLENEHKQAQAEGNMNTSVAVGGNSQHTWSKYQSLSVNGNKKI
;
A
#
# COMPACT_ATOMS: atom_id res chain seq x y z
N MET A 1 16.92 -1.89 -5.97
CA MET A 1 15.78 -2.67 -5.46
C MET A 1 14.49 -1.96 -5.81
N ALA A 2 13.46 -2.69 -6.25
CA ALA A 2 12.12 -2.11 -6.38
C ALA A 2 11.60 -1.80 -4.97
N SER A 3 11.15 -0.57 -4.75
CA SER A 3 10.50 -0.21 -3.48
C SER A 3 9.19 -0.98 -3.35
N VAL A 4 8.84 -1.41 -2.14
CA VAL A 4 7.59 -2.13 -1.86
C VAL A 4 6.36 -1.40 -2.43
N LYS A 5 6.32 -0.07 -2.29
CA LYS A 5 5.30 0.78 -2.92
C LYS A 5 5.16 0.56 -4.43
N LYS A 6 6.26 0.42 -5.15
CA LYS A 6 6.27 0.22 -6.60
C LYS A 6 5.71 -1.15 -6.98
N LEU A 7 6.12 -2.22 -6.29
CA LEU A 7 5.62 -3.59 -6.54
C LEU A 7 4.09 -3.66 -6.38
N ILE A 8 3.63 -3.06 -5.29
CA ILE A 8 2.22 -2.90 -4.97
C ILE A 8 1.47 -2.11 -6.04
N VAL A 9 1.97 -0.93 -6.44
CA VAL A 9 1.36 -0.09 -7.49
C VAL A 9 1.29 -0.84 -8.82
N ASP A 10 2.36 -1.53 -9.21
CA ASP A 10 2.41 -2.25 -10.48
C ASP A 10 1.45 -3.44 -10.50
N SER A 11 1.17 -4.05 -9.34
CA SER A 11 0.10 -5.04 -9.19
C SER A 11 -1.29 -4.40 -9.32
N LEU A 12 -1.53 -3.27 -8.64
CA LEU A 12 -2.78 -2.54 -8.79
C LEU A 12 -3.01 -2.07 -10.22
N LYS A 13 -1.97 -1.68 -10.97
CA LYS A 13 -2.04 -1.28 -12.40
C LYS A 13 -2.57 -2.38 -13.33
N LYS A 14 -2.42 -3.66 -12.96
CA LYS A 14 -2.92 -4.79 -13.74
C LYS A 14 -4.41 -5.04 -13.55
N LEU A 15 -5.01 -4.47 -12.49
CA LEU A 15 -6.46 -4.54 -12.24
C LEU A 15 -7.22 -3.60 -13.17
N VAL A 16 -8.38 -4.04 -13.65
CA VAL A 16 -9.33 -3.13 -14.33
C VAL A 16 -10.07 -2.26 -13.31
N GLU A 17 -10.77 -1.22 -13.77
CA GLU A 17 -11.45 -0.29 -12.86
C GLU A 17 -12.51 -0.95 -11.97
N ALA A 18 -13.23 -1.96 -12.49
CA ALA A 18 -14.21 -2.72 -11.72
C ALA A 18 -13.54 -3.52 -10.58
N GLU A 19 -12.44 -4.21 -10.87
CA GLU A 19 -11.65 -4.93 -9.87
C GLU A 19 -11.05 -3.95 -8.86
N LEU A 20 -10.55 -2.78 -9.28
CA LEU A 20 -10.02 -1.78 -8.36
C LEU A 20 -11.10 -1.29 -7.37
N LYS A 21 -12.35 -1.12 -7.82
CA LYS A 21 -13.48 -0.76 -6.93
C LYS A 21 -13.77 -1.86 -5.92
N GLU A 22 -13.75 -3.11 -6.34
CA GLU A 22 -13.92 -4.26 -5.45
C GLU A 22 -12.75 -4.39 -4.45
N PHE A 23 -11.53 -4.06 -4.89
CA PHE A 23 -10.36 -3.99 -4.03
C PHE A 23 -10.53 -2.93 -2.94
N HIS A 24 -10.92 -1.70 -3.30
CA HIS A 24 -11.20 -0.64 -2.33
C HIS A 24 -12.33 -1.04 -1.36
N TRP A 25 -13.37 -1.69 -1.87
CA TRP A 25 -14.48 -2.16 -1.04
C TRP A 25 -14.01 -3.21 -0.02
N SER A 26 -13.21 -4.19 -0.47
CA SER A 26 -12.63 -5.23 0.39
C SER A 26 -11.69 -4.64 1.43
N LEU A 27 -10.88 -3.65 1.04
CA LEU A 27 -9.93 -2.97 1.91
C LEU A 27 -10.65 -2.20 3.03
N VAL A 28 -11.72 -1.46 2.70
CA VAL A 28 -12.58 -0.79 3.69
C VAL A 28 -13.26 -1.81 4.60
N ASN A 29 -13.78 -2.91 4.05
CA ASN A 29 -14.51 -3.88 4.85
C ASN A 29 -13.60 -4.59 5.87
N LEU A 30 -12.36 -4.89 5.49
CA LEU A 30 -11.37 -5.53 6.37
C LEU A 30 -10.73 -4.57 7.37
N HIS A 31 -10.60 -3.29 7.02
CA HIS A 31 -9.86 -2.30 7.81
C HIS A 31 -10.65 -1.00 8.03
N HIS A 32 -11.95 -1.12 8.30
CA HIS A 32 -12.87 0.01 8.45
C HIS A 32 -12.49 0.98 9.58
N GLU A 33 -11.70 0.52 10.57
CA GLU A 33 -11.22 1.35 11.67
C GLU A 33 -10.09 2.30 11.24
N ASN A 34 -9.32 1.92 10.21
CA ASN A 34 -8.14 2.66 9.78
C ASN A 34 -8.39 3.50 8.52
N LEU A 35 -9.41 3.14 7.73
CA LEU A 35 -9.59 3.64 6.37
C LEU A 35 -11.01 4.15 6.13
N SER A 36 -11.16 5.39 5.69
CA SER A 36 -12.47 5.96 5.38
C SER A 36 -12.94 5.56 3.98
N ARG A 37 -14.17 5.02 3.88
CA ARG A 37 -14.81 4.71 2.57
C ARG A 37 -14.79 5.90 1.62
N SER A 38 -15.06 7.11 2.13
CA SER A 38 -15.09 8.35 1.36
C SER A 38 -13.75 8.74 0.75
N GLU A 39 -12.64 8.37 1.41
CA GLU A 39 -11.28 8.62 0.92
C GLU A 39 -10.95 7.64 -0.22
N LEU A 40 -11.29 6.37 -0.05
CA LEU A 40 -11.04 5.30 -1.03
C LEU A 40 -11.91 5.34 -2.28
N GLU A 41 -13.11 5.90 -2.20
CA GLU A 41 -13.97 6.04 -3.38
C GLU A 41 -13.36 6.96 -4.44
N LYS A 42 -12.55 7.94 -4.00
CA LYS A 42 -11.87 8.91 -4.87
C LYS A 42 -10.38 8.66 -5.02
N ALA A 43 -9.82 7.75 -4.22
CA ALA A 43 -8.40 7.43 -4.24
C ALA A 43 -8.01 6.81 -5.59
N ASP A 44 -6.91 7.30 -6.14
CA ASP A 44 -6.27 6.63 -7.27
C ASP A 44 -5.41 5.45 -6.81
N ARG A 45 -4.78 4.77 -7.77
CA ARG A 45 -3.93 3.59 -7.47
C ARG A 45 -2.70 3.93 -6.64
N PHE A 46 -2.23 5.18 -6.65
CA PHE A 46 -1.09 5.62 -5.86
C PHE A 46 -1.52 6.02 -4.45
N ASP A 47 -2.61 6.76 -4.33
CA ASP A 47 -3.21 7.18 -3.07
C ASP A 47 -3.53 5.96 -2.18
N THR A 48 -4.15 4.93 -2.76
CA THR A 48 -4.47 3.69 -2.04
C THR A 48 -3.20 3.02 -1.49
N VAL A 49 -2.11 3.03 -2.25
CA VAL A 49 -0.86 2.39 -1.86
C VAL A 49 -0.15 3.17 -0.76
N ASP A 50 -0.08 4.49 -0.91
CA ASP A 50 0.51 5.35 0.10
C ASP A 50 -0.24 5.23 1.42
N MET A 51 -1.57 5.19 1.37
CA MET A 51 -2.42 4.99 2.54
C MET A 51 -2.22 3.61 3.17
N MET A 52 -2.16 2.52 2.38
CA MET A 52 -1.87 1.18 2.90
C MET A 52 -0.50 1.10 3.57
N VAL A 53 0.53 1.67 2.94
CA VAL A 53 1.89 1.67 3.51
C VAL A 53 1.98 2.57 4.75
N ALA A 54 1.20 3.65 4.81
CA ALA A 54 1.14 4.52 5.99
C ALA A 54 0.41 3.85 7.17
N CYS A 55 -0.69 3.14 6.92
CA CYS A 55 -1.49 2.49 7.97
C CYS A 55 -0.88 1.18 8.48
N PHE A 56 -0.35 0.34 7.59
CA PHE A 56 0.12 -1.00 7.94
C PHE A 56 1.65 -1.11 7.98
N GLY A 57 2.37 -0.22 7.29
CA GLY A 57 3.78 -0.36 7.00
C GLY A 57 4.02 -1.16 5.71
N ALA A 58 5.24 -1.08 5.16
CA ALA A 58 5.56 -1.63 3.86
C ALA A 58 5.35 -3.16 3.77
N GLU A 59 5.91 -3.91 4.72
CA GLU A 59 5.83 -5.38 4.73
C GLU A 59 4.40 -5.90 4.91
N GLU A 60 3.63 -5.30 5.83
CA GLU A 60 2.24 -5.69 6.06
C GLU A 60 1.33 -5.24 4.91
N ALA A 61 1.60 -4.11 4.26
CA ALA A 61 0.85 -3.68 3.09
C ALA A 61 0.90 -4.73 1.96
N VAL A 62 2.04 -5.41 1.76
CA VAL A 62 2.14 -6.51 0.78
C VAL A 62 1.23 -7.67 1.18
N LYS A 63 1.24 -8.08 2.46
CA LYS A 63 0.42 -9.19 2.95
C LYS A 63 -1.08 -8.90 2.81
N VAL A 64 -1.51 -7.70 3.20
CA VAL A 64 -2.90 -7.24 3.05
C VAL A 64 -3.30 -7.27 1.57
N MET A 65 -2.42 -6.83 0.67
CA MET A 65 -2.69 -6.82 -0.76
C MET A 65 -2.85 -8.23 -1.34
N VAL A 66 -1.95 -9.15 -0.98
CA VAL A 66 -2.03 -10.55 -1.40
C VAL A 66 -3.32 -11.20 -0.91
N ASP A 67 -3.75 -10.93 0.33
CA ASP A 67 -4.99 -11.46 0.89
C ASP A 67 -6.23 -10.96 0.13
N ILE A 68 -6.30 -9.65 -0.15
CA ILE A 68 -7.43 -9.06 -0.89
C ILE A 68 -7.46 -9.58 -2.33
N LEU A 69 -6.31 -9.64 -3.01
CA LEU A 69 -6.24 -10.18 -4.38
C LEU A 69 -6.72 -11.63 -4.43
N ARG A 70 -6.38 -12.47 -3.44
CA ARG A 70 -6.89 -13.85 -3.33
C ARG A 70 -8.41 -13.88 -3.12
N LYS A 71 -8.95 -13.01 -2.26
CA LYS A 71 -10.39 -12.92 -2.00
C LYS A 71 -11.20 -12.56 -3.25
N MET A 72 -10.63 -11.72 -4.12
CA MET A 72 -11.23 -11.34 -5.40
C MET A 72 -10.88 -12.30 -6.55
N ASN A 73 -10.33 -13.48 -6.23
CA ASN A 73 -9.93 -14.49 -7.20
C ASN A 73 -8.82 -14.06 -8.19
N GLN A 74 -8.08 -12.99 -7.89
CA GLN A 74 -6.88 -12.53 -8.60
C GLN A 74 -5.62 -13.29 -8.14
N ASN A 75 -5.72 -14.62 -8.11
CA ASN A 75 -4.70 -15.49 -7.52
C ASN A 75 -3.34 -15.40 -8.22
N ASN A 76 -3.34 -15.20 -9.55
CA ASN A 76 -2.10 -15.06 -10.31
C ASN A 76 -1.35 -13.76 -9.95
N LEU A 77 -2.06 -12.65 -9.79
CA LEU A 77 -1.48 -11.38 -9.34
C LEU A 77 -0.98 -11.48 -7.89
N ALA A 78 -1.74 -12.16 -7.03
CA ALA A 78 -1.36 -12.38 -5.64
C ALA A 78 -0.06 -13.19 -5.53
N GLU A 79 0.06 -14.27 -6.30
CA GLU A 79 1.26 -15.11 -6.34
C GLU A 79 2.46 -14.35 -6.92
N GLN A 80 2.26 -13.58 -7.99
CA GLN A 80 3.31 -12.76 -8.56
C GLN A 80 3.85 -11.74 -7.55
N LEU A 81 2.96 -11.01 -6.87
CA LEU A 81 3.35 -10.02 -5.86
C LEU A 81 4.11 -10.67 -4.69
N GLU A 82 3.64 -11.81 -4.21
CA GLU A 82 4.31 -12.55 -3.12
C GLU A 82 5.71 -13.04 -3.52
N ASN A 83 5.85 -13.54 -4.76
CA ASN A 83 7.12 -14.04 -5.27
C ASN A 83 8.13 -12.90 -5.51
N GLU A 84 7.70 -11.79 -6.09
CA GLU A 84 8.54 -10.60 -6.32
C GLU A 84 9.03 -10.02 -4.98
N HIS A 85 8.17 -10.00 -3.95
CA HIS A 85 8.54 -9.56 -2.60
C HIS A 85 9.58 -10.49 -1.95
N LYS A 86 9.38 -11.82 -2.05
CA LYS A 86 10.34 -12.81 -1.52
C LYS A 86 11.69 -12.75 -2.23
N GLN A 87 11.71 -12.56 -3.55
CA GLN A 87 12.95 -12.40 -4.32
C GLN A 87 13.71 -11.13 -3.93
N ALA A 88 13.00 -10.00 -3.76
CA ALA A 88 13.61 -8.76 -3.30
C ALA A 88 14.27 -8.88 -1.92
N GLN A 89 13.69 -9.69 -1.02
CA GLN A 89 14.26 -9.97 0.31
C GLN A 89 15.48 -10.92 0.24
N ALA A 90 15.45 -11.92 -0.66
CA ALA A 90 16.54 -12.87 -0.83
C ALA A 90 17.80 -12.22 -1.46
N GLU A 91 17.62 -11.28 -2.39
CA GLU A 91 18.70 -10.56 -3.07
C GLU A 91 19.34 -9.45 -2.21
N GLY A 92 18.76 -9.12 -1.05
CA GLY A 92 19.32 -8.14 -0.09
C GLY A 92 20.41 -8.69 0.82
N ASN A 93 20.67 -10.00 0.79
CA ASN A 93 21.67 -10.66 1.65
C ASN A 93 23.03 -10.89 0.96
N MET A 94 23.29 -10.28 -0.20
CA MET A 94 24.63 -10.25 -0.77
C MET A 94 24.95 -8.84 -1.23
N ASN A 95 25.98 -8.26 -0.62
CA ASN A 95 26.73 -7.06 -1.00
C ASN A 95 26.36 -5.69 -0.38
N THR A 96 27.18 -5.32 0.61
CA THR A 96 27.89 -4.03 0.80
C THR A 96 27.21 -2.71 0.43
N SER A 97 27.06 -1.87 1.46
CA SER A 97 27.43 -0.45 1.50
C SER A 97 27.56 0.27 0.16
N VAL A 98 26.57 1.11 -0.16
CA VAL A 98 26.80 2.44 -0.74
C VAL A 98 25.64 3.37 -0.39
N ALA A 99 25.97 4.46 0.30
CA ALA A 99 25.09 5.60 0.45
C ALA A 99 24.97 6.33 -0.88
N VAL A 100 23.74 6.57 -1.37
CA VAL A 100 23.44 7.67 -2.30
C VAL A 100 22.03 8.17 -2.01
N GLY A 101 21.96 9.45 -1.63
CA GLY A 101 20.72 10.17 -1.38
C GLY A 101 19.99 10.58 -2.66
N GLY A 102 18.70 10.91 -2.49
CA GLY A 102 17.85 11.44 -3.55
C GLY A 102 16.42 11.61 -3.05
N ASN A 103 16.14 12.80 -2.53
CA ASN A 103 14.88 13.25 -1.95
C ASN A 103 13.68 13.10 -2.91
N SER A 104 12.55 12.59 -2.40
CA SER A 104 11.23 12.82 -2.99
C SER A 104 10.20 12.97 -1.87
N GLN A 105 10.34 14.02 -1.07
CA GLN A 105 9.25 14.61 -0.31
C GLN A 105 8.27 15.25 -1.30
N HIS A 106 7.27 14.50 -1.76
CA HIS A 106 6.04 15.09 -2.30
C HIS A 106 4.95 15.00 -1.22
N THR A 107 5.00 16.02 -0.37
CA THR A 107 3.97 16.63 0.50
C THR A 107 2.62 15.91 0.68
N TRP A 108 2.40 15.33 1.86
CA TRP A 108 1.09 14.93 2.40
C TRP A 108 0.54 15.93 3.44
N SER A 109 0.70 17.24 3.19
CA SER A 109 0.14 18.29 4.07
C SER A 109 -1.40 18.27 4.13
N LYS A 110 -2.08 17.55 3.24
CA LYS A 110 -3.54 17.48 3.18
C LYS A 110 -4.18 16.52 4.21
N TYR A 111 -3.47 15.47 4.61
CA TYR A 111 -4.02 14.41 5.48
C TYR A 111 -3.52 14.52 6.93
N GLN A 112 -2.56 15.40 7.20
CA GLN A 112 -2.02 15.63 8.54
C GLN A 112 -2.97 16.42 9.46
N SER A 113 -4.06 17.01 8.93
CA SER A 113 -5.02 17.80 9.70
C SER A 113 -6.11 16.99 10.44
N LEU A 114 -6.20 15.67 10.27
CA LEU A 114 -7.29 14.87 10.86
C LEU A 114 -6.92 14.09 12.13
N SER A 115 -5.67 14.11 12.60
CA SER A 115 -5.21 13.32 13.75
C SER A 115 -4.76 14.10 15.00
N VAL A 116 -4.85 15.44 15.04
CA VAL A 116 -4.47 16.19 16.26
C VAL A 116 -5.50 17.27 16.57
N ASN A 117 -6.59 16.90 17.23
CA ASN A 117 -7.06 17.69 18.38
C ASN A 117 -7.95 16.86 19.33
N GLY A 118 -7.34 15.87 19.96
CA GLY A 118 -7.79 15.33 21.23
C GLY A 118 -6.88 15.84 22.35
N ASN A 119 -7.42 16.75 23.16
CA ASN A 119 -7.01 17.07 24.54
C ASN A 119 -5.70 17.85 24.78
N LYS A 120 -5.86 19.12 25.19
CA LYS A 120 -5.09 19.65 26.33
C LYS A 120 -5.97 20.51 27.24
N LYS A 121 -6.09 20.02 28.47
CA LYS A 121 -6.57 20.71 29.68
C LYS A 121 -6.11 22.16 29.75
N ILE A 122 -7.02 23.07 30.12
CA ILE A 122 -6.90 23.93 31.33
C ILE A 122 -8.30 24.05 31.93
#